data_AF-A0A142YLV0-F1
#
_entry.id   AF-A0A142YLV0-F1
#
_cell.length_a   1.000
_cell.length_b   1.000
_cell.length_c   1.000
_cell.angle_alpha   90.00
_cell.angle_beta   90.00
_cell.angle_gamma   90.00
#
_symmetry.space_group_name_H-M   'P 1'
#
loop_
_entity.id
_entity.type
_entity.pdbx_description
1 polymer ?
#
loop_
_entity_poly.entity_id
_entity_poly.type
_entity_poly.pdbx_seq_one_letter_code
_entity_poly.pdbx_strand_id
1 'polypeptide(L)'
;MKLQTLAFVIFILALLMAMCRDPAGRVGVIVFVTGIGAVALGLAAVMALFQTIGSIGLARGLLEHAEALAATTLVLVVGTAAMSFWIFAGAWCVQASLP
;
A
#
# COMPACT_ATOMS: atom_id res chain seq x y z
N MET A 1 18.63 -23.97 -16.43
CA MET A 1 17.75 -22.84 -16.83
C MET A 1 18.12 -22.44 -18.25
N LYS A 2 17.15 -22.16 -19.14
CA LYS A 2 17.44 -21.84 -20.54
C LYS A 2 18.24 -20.53 -20.64
N LEU A 3 19.20 -20.47 -21.56
CA LEU A 3 20.04 -19.27 -21.79
C LEU A 3 19.20 -18.00 -22.00
N GLN A 4 18.03 -18.17 -22.64
CA GLN A 4 17.02 -17.12 -22.85
C GLN A 4 16.46 -16.54 -21.55
N THR A 5 16.20 -17.38 -20.54
CA THR A 5 15.71 -16.92 -19.23
C THR A 5 16.79 -16.12 -18.50
N LEU A 6 18.05 -16.54 -18.59
CA LEU A 6 19.17 -15.83 -17.99
C LEU A 6 19.39 -14.47 -18.65
N ALA A 7 19.38 -14.42 -19.99
CA ALA A 7 19.52 -13.18 -20.75
C ALA A 7 18.38 -12.19 -20.46
N PHE A 8 17.14 -12.69 -20.34
CA PHE A 8 15.98 -11.86 -19.99
C PHE A 8 16.09 -11.27 -18.57
N VAL A 9 16.53 -12.07 -17.60
CA VAL A 9 16.74 -11.60 -16.21
C VAL A 9 17.83 -10.53 -16.18
N ILE A 10 18.97 -10.75 -16.85
CA ILE A 10 20.07 -9.77 -16.90
C ILE A 10 19.59 -8.47 -17.55
N PHE A 11 18.80 -8.54 -18.62
CA PHE A 11 18.23 -7.37 -19.29
C PHE A 11 17.30 -6.56 -18.37
N ILE A 12 16.40 -7.22 -17.64
CA ILE A 12 15.54 -6.55 -16.65
C ILE A 12 16.37 -5.88 -15.54
N LEU A 13 17.39 -6.57 -15.04
CA LEU A 13 18.27 -6.03 -13.99
C LEU A 13 19.06 -4.82 -14.47
N ALA A 14 19.55 -4.85 -15.72
CA ALA A 14 20.24 -3.73 -16.34
C ALA A 14 19.32 -2.52 -16.52
N LEU A 15 18.06 -2.73 -16.93
CA LEU A 15 17.04 -1.67 -17.02
C LEU A 15 16.73 -1.06 -15.66
N LEU A 16 16.56 -1.88 -14.62
CA LEU A 16 16.34 -1.41 -13.25
C LEU A 16 17.52 -0.59 -12.74
N MET A 17 18.75 -1.08 -12.97
CA MET A 17 19.98 -0.37 -12.58
C MET A 17 20.14 0.95 -13.34
N ALA A 18 19.79 0.99 -14.63
CA ALA A 18 19.81 2.20 -15.45
C ALA A 18 18.77 3.23 -14.95
N MET A 19 17.54 2.79 -14.69
CA MET A 19 16.52 3.65 -14.07
C MET A 19 16.91 4.14 -12.68
N CYS A 20 17.62 3.32 -11.90
CA CYS A 20 18.10 3.74 -10.58
C CYS A 20 19.27 4.71 -10.63
N ARG A 21 19.95 4.85 -11.78
CA ARG A 21 21.09 5.75 -11.93
C ARG A 21 20.64 7.21 -12.11
N ASP A 22 19.55 7.41 -12.83
CA ASP A 22 19.00 8.75 -13.04
C ASP A 22 18.09 9.16 -11.85
N PRO A 23 18.22 10.41 -11.35
CA PRO A 23 17.38 10.87 -10.24
C PRO A 23 15.89 10.81 -10.57
N ALA A 24 15.51 11.12 -11.81
CA ALA A 24 14.12 11.00 -12.29
C ALA A 24 13.62 9.55 -12.28
N GLY A 25 14.47 8.59 -12.67
CA GLY A 25 14.11 7.17 -12.68
C GLY A 25 13.98 6.58 -11.27
N ARG A 26 14.86 6.97 -10.32
CA ARG A 26 14.73 6.64 -8.89
C ARG A 26 13.42 7.11 -8.30
N VAL A 27 13.07 8.38 -8.51
CA VAL A 27 11.80 8.94 -8.03
C VAL A 27 10.62 8.20 -8.67
N GLY A 28 10.67 7.90 -9.97
CA GLY A 28 9.65 7.14 -10.66
C GLY A 28 9.39 5.75 -10.04
N VAL A 29 10.45 5.00 -9.71
CA VAL A 29 10.33 3.70 -9.05
C VAL A 29 9.72 3.84 -7.65
N ILE A 30 10.19 4.82 -6.86
CA ILE A 30 9.69 5.04 -5.51
C ILE A 30 8.19 5.36 -5.54
N VAL A 31 7.76 6.30 -6.40
CA VAL A 31 6.36 6.69 -6.56
C VAL A 31 5.50 5.53 -7.05
N PHE A 32 6.02 4.71 -7.98
CA PHE A 32 5.30 3.54 -8.46
C PHE A 32 5.05 2.51 -7.35
N VAL A 33 6.09 2.15 -6.59
CA VAL A 33 5.99 1.17 -5.50
C VAL A 33 5.10 1.68 -4.38
N THR A 34 5.28 2.94 -3.98
CA THR A 34 4.43 3.55 -2.95
C THR A 34 2.99 3.68 -3.40
N GLY A 35 2.74 4.03 -4.67
CA GLY A 35 1.42 4.05 -5.29
C GLY A 35 0.73 2.68 -5.26
N ILE A 36 1.42 1.61 -5.67
CA ILE A 36 0.89 0.24 -5.60
C ILE A 36 0.55 -0.13 -4.15
N GLY A 37 1.46 0.15 -3.21
CA GLY A 37 1.23 -0.13 -1.79
C GLY A 37 0.03 0.65 -1.24
N ALA A 38 -0.14 1.92 -1.63
CA ALA A 38 -1.27 2.74 -1.22
C ALA A 38 -2.60 2.20 -1.76
N VAL A 39 -2.63 1.73 -3.02
CA VAL A 39 -3.81 1.09 -3.60
C VAL A 39 -4.15 -0.22 -2.87
N ALA A 40 -3.14 -1.05 -2.58
CA ALA A 40 -3.34 -2.31 -1.86
C ALA A 40 -3.86 -2.08 -0.44
N LEU A 41 -3.27 -1.14 0.31
CA LEU A 41 -3.71 -0.76 1.65
C LEU A 41 -5.12 -0.15 1.63
N GLY A 42 -5.42 0.70 0.65
CA GLY A 42 -6.74 1.28 0.47
C GLY A 42 -7.82 0.23 0.21
N LEU A 43 -7.54 -0.73 -0.68
CA LEU A 43 -8.44 -1.85 -0.95
C LEU A 43 -8.66 -2.71 0.30
N ALA A 44 -7.61 -3.02 1.04
CA ALA A 44 -7.70 -3.78 2.29
C ALA A 44 -8.55 -3.05 3.34
N ALA A 45 -8.35 -1.73 3.50
CA ALA A 45 -9.13 -0.91 4.42
C ALA A 45 -10.62 -0.87 4.02
N VAL A 46 -10.92 -0.74 2.73
CA VAL A 46 -12.30 -0.76 2.21
C VAL A 46 -12.96 -2.12 2.46
N MET A 47 -12.26 -3.22 2.21
CA MET A 47 -12.79 -4.56 2.50
C MET A 47 -13.06 -4.74 3.99
N ALA A 48 -12.15 -4.30 4.86
CA ALA A 48 -12.34 -4.35 6.31
C ALA A 48 -13.54 -3.48 6.74
N LEU A 49 -13.72 -2.31 6.14
CA LEU A 49 -14.86 -1.43 6.41
C LEU A 49 -16.19 -2.09 6.02
N PHE A 50 -16.25 -2.76 4.87
CA PHE A 50 -17.45 -3.51 4.47
C PHE A 50 -17.74 -4.69 5.40
N GLN A 51 -16.72 -5.36 5.91
CA GLN A 51 -16.90 -6.43 6.90
C GLN A 51 -17.50 -5.89 8.21
N THR A 52 -17.02 -4.74 8.69
CA THR A 52 -17.56 -4.15 9.92
C THR A 52 -18.97 -3.58 9.72
N ILE A 53 -19.26 -2.92 8.60
CA ILE A 53 -20.62 -2.45 8.28
C ILE A 53 -21.59 -3.61 8.10
N GLY A 54 -21.17 -4.70 7.43
CA GLY A 54 -21.97 -5.91 7.29
C GLY A 54 -22.34 -6.53 8.64
N SER A 55 -21.44 -6.43 9.63
CA SER A 55 -21.72 -6.89 11.00
C SER A 55 -22.77 -6.03 11.72
N ILE A 56 -22.81 -4.70 11.45
CA ILE A 56 -23.86 -3.81 11.98
C ILE A 56 -25.22 -4.23 11.43
N GLY A 57 -25.31 -4.57 10.14
CA GLY A 57 -26.57 -4.99 9.51
C GLY A 57 -27.13 -6.33 10.01
N LEU A 58 -26.30 -7.16 10.66
CA LEU A 58 -26.69 -8.46 11.21
C LEU A 58 -26.95 -8.43 12.73
N ALA A 59 -26.55 -7.35 13.41
CA ALA A 59 -26.69 -7.20 14.84
C ALA A 59 -28.17 -7.12 15.24
N ARG A 60 -28.57 -7.92 16.24
CA ARG A 60 -29.94 -7.96 16.77
C ARG A 60 -30.05 -7.25 18.12
N GLY A 61 -28.92 -6.97 18.79
CA GLY A 61 -28.86 -6.29 20.09
C GLY A 61 -28.17 -4.92 20.07
N LEU A 62 -28.50 -4.07 21.06
CA LEU A 62 -27.89 -2.75 21.28
C LEU A 62 -26.37 -2.85 21.58
N LEU A 63 -25.97 -3.90 22.32
CA LEU A 63 -24.58 -4.14 22.67
C LEU A 63 -23.75 -4.59 21.45
N GLU A 64 -24.33 -5.43 20.58
CA GLU A 64 -23.74 -5.87 19.32
C GLU A 64 -23.55 -4.70 18.34
N HIS A 65 -24.48 -3.74 18.33
CA HIS A 65 -24.31 -2.50 17.56
C HIS A 65 -23.14 -1.66 18.08
N ALA A 66 -22.98 -1.55 19.40
CA ALA A 66 -21.86 -0.82 19.99
C ALA A 66 -20.51 -1.46 19.66
N GLU A 67 -20.41 -2.79 19.71
CA GLU A 67 -19.21 -3.54 19.32
C GLU A 67 -18.87 -3.35 17.84
N ALA A 68 -19.86 -3.44 16.96
CA ALA A 68 -19.66 -3.25 15.52
C ALA A 68 -19.25 -1.81 15.16
N LEU A 69 -19.75 -0.82 15.92
CA LEU A 69 -19.36 0.59 15.78
C LEU A 69 -17.93 0.82 16.28
N ALA A 70 -17.55 0.20 17.40
CA ALA A 70 -16.18 0.23 17.91
C ALA A 70 -15.19 -0.41 16.92
N ALA A 71 -15.54 -1.56 16.33
CA ALA A 71 -14.74 -2.23 15.30
C ALA A 71 -14.56 -1.35 14.05
N THR A 72 -15.64 -0.72 13.56
CA THR A 72 -15.56 0.19 12.41
C THR A 72 -14.66 1.39 12.69
N THR A 73 -14.77 1.97 13.88
CA THR A 73 -13.94 3.10 14.31
C THR A 73 -12.46 2.69 14.38
N LEU A 74 -12.16 1.49 14.90
CA LEU A 74 -10.81 0.96 14.94
C LEU A 74 -10.24 0.74 13.53
N VAL A 75 -11.02 0.16 12.61
CA VAL A 75 -10.61 -0.02 11.21
C VAL A 75 -10.32 1.32 10.55
N LEU A 76 -11.14 2.35 10.78
CA LEU A 76 -10.90 3.70 10.26
C LEU A 76 -9.59 4.31 10.81
N VAL A 77 -9.36 4.22 12.11
CA VAL A 77 -8.14 4.77 12.74
C VAL A 77 -6.90 4.04 12.24
N VAL A 78 -6.91 2.71 12.27
CA VAL A 78 -5.76 1.89 11.86
C VAL A 78 -5.49 2.01 10.37
N GLY A 79 -6.55 1.98 9.54
CA GLY A 79 -6.44 2.16 8.09
C GLY A 79 -5.87 3.53 7.73
N THR A 80 -6.37 4.59 8.35
CA THR A 80 -5.88 5.96 8.13
C THR A 80 -4.43 6.11 8.57
N ALA A 81 -4.06 5.57 9.74
CA ALA A 81 -2.70 5.63 10.25
C ALA A 81 -1.72 4.87 9.35
N ALA A 82 -2.08 3.65 8.92
CA ALA A 82 -1.25 2.83 8.05
C ALA A 82 -1.04 3.47 6.68
N MET A 83 -2.11 4.00 6.07
CA MET A 83 -2.01 4.70 4.78
C MET A 83 -1.20 5.98 4.89
N SER A 84 -1.41 6.78 5.94
CA SER A 84 -0.65 8.00 6.18
C SER A 84 0.83 7.68 6.35
N PHE A 85 1.17 6.71 7.20
CA PHE A 85 2.54 6.27 7.41
C PHE A 85 3.21 5.82 6.10
N TRP A 86 2.51 5.03 5.29
CA TRP A 86 3.03 4.55 4.01
C TRP A 86 3.33 5.67 3.02
N ILE A 87 2.42 6.64 2.89
CA ILE A 87 2.60 7.80 2.02
C ILE A 87 3.74 8.69 2.52
N PHE A 88 3.82 8.94 3.83
CA PHE A 88 4.91 9.72 4.43
C PHE A 88 6.27 9.04 4.25
N ALA A 89 6.35 7.71 4.44
CA ALA A 89 7.56 6.94 4.17
C ALA A 89 7.96 7.06 2.70
N GLY A 90 7.00 7.01 1.77
CA GLY A 90 7.25 7.24 0.35
C GLY A 90 7.78 8.63 0.03
N ALA A 91 7.16 9.67 0.58
CA ALA A 91 7.60 11.06 0.41
C ALA A 91 9.01 11.28 0.99
N TRP A 92 9.33 10.69 2.14
CA TRP A 92 10.67 10.71 2.72
C TRP A 92 11.68 10.03 1.80
N CYS A 93 11.37 8.85 1.26
CA CYS A 93 12.24 8.15 0.32
C CYS A 93 12.53 9.00 -0.92
N VAL A 94 11.54 9.75 -1.42
CA VAL A 94 11.74 10.72 -2.51
C VAL A 94 12.70 11.83 -2.08
N GLN A 95 12.48 12.48 -0.93
CA GLN A 95 13.38 13.54 -0.44
C GLN A 95 14.81 13.05 -0.23
N ALA A 96 14.99 11.89 0.40
CA ALA A 96 16.30 11.27 0.60
C ALA A 96 16.95 10.82 -0.72
N SER A 97 16.18 10.76 -1.81
CA SER A 97 16.69 10.34 -3.12
C SER A 97 17.18 11.49 -4.00
N LEU A 98 16.77 12.72 -3.68
CA LEU A 98 17.23 13.93 -4.34
C LEU A 98 18.57 14.39 -3.73
N PRO A 99 19.51 14.92 -4.52
CA PRO A 99 20.75 15.49 -4.01
C PRO A 99 20.52 16.77 -3.20
#